data_AF-A0A6P5KQG8-F1
#
_entry.id   AF-A0A6P5KQG8-F1
#
_cell.length_a   1.000
_cell.length_b   1.000
_cell.length_c   1.000
_cell.angle_alpha   90.00
_cell.angle_beta   90.00
_cell.angle_gamma   90.00
#
_symmetry.space_group_name_H-M   'P 1'
#
loop_
_entity.id
_entity.type
_entity.pdbx_description
1 polymer ?
#
loop_
_entity_poly.entity_id
_entity_poly.type
_entity_poly.pdbx_seq_one_letter_code
_entity_poly.pdbx_strand_id
1 'polypeptide(L)'
;MENLMRVCRSCRAVGTLLLTALSWSSCLPVGEEAVCTAPGLGRYTISFTGKWSQTAFPKQYPLFRPPAQWSSLLGATHSSDYSMWKKDEYVSNGVRDFAEKGEAWELMKEIEAAGEKIQSVHSVFSASAIPSGTGQTSTQLEAHSRHSLVSFLVRIVPSPDWFVGVDSINLCEGNRWKEQVTLDLFPYDAGTDSGFTFSSPNFATIPQDTVTEITSSSPSHPANSFYYPKLKSLPPIARVTMVRIKKRQRVFGPTPPVMVRMGNEIEDSLLETPLDCEVSLWSSWGLCTGPCGKTGAKSRTRYIHLQPANNGTPCPELEEETACEPDNCI
;
A
#
# COMPACT_ATOMS: atom_id res chain seq x y z
N MET A 1 80.67 -28.54 -20.63
CA MET A 1 80.24 -27.91 -21.89
C MET A 1 79.52 -26.63 -21.49
N GLU A 2 80.28 -25.56 -21.23
CA GLU A 2 80.64 -24.50 -22.21
C GLU A 2 79.38 -23.65 -22.53
N ASN A 3 79.28 -22.33 -22.35
CA ASN A 3 80.23 -21.20 -22.39
C ASN A 3 79.67 -20.06 -21.50
N LEU A 4 80.44 -19.40 -20.62
CA LEU A 4 81.39 -18.29 -20.85
C LEU A 4 80.75 -16.90 -21.12
N MET A 5 80.92 -15.99 -20.14
CA MET A 5 81.33 -14.56 -20.23
C MET A 5 80.55 -13.61 -21.17
N ARG A 6 80.22 -12.33 -20.88
CA ARG A 6 80.67 -11.19 -20.04
C ARG A 6 79.52 -10.15 -20.20
N VAL A 7 79.23 -9.19 -19.33
CA VAL A 7 80.04 -8.01 -18.96
C VAL A 7 79.49 -7.45 -17.65
N CYS A 8 80.38 -7.26 -16.70
CA CYS A 8 80.20 -6.48 -15.48
C CYS A 8 80.64 -5.03 -15.76
N ARG A 9 79.86 -4.03 -15.34
CA ARG A 9 80.38 -2.72 -14.95
C ARG A 9 79.73 -2.28 -13.65
N SER A 10 80.50 -2.46 -12.58
CA SER A 10 80.28 -1.93 -11.25
C SER A 10 80.41 -0.41 -11.25
N CYS A 11 79.52 0.29 -10.55
CA CYS A 11 79.93 1.48 -9.81
C CYS A 11 79.04 1.72 -8.57
N ARG A 12 79.64 1.38 -7.42
CA ARG A 12 79.52 1.97 -6.08
C ARG A 12 78.18 1.93 -5.33
N ALA A 13 78.23 1.15 -4.25
CA ALA A 13 77.33 1.16 -3.11
C ALA A 13 77.33 2.50 -2.36
N VAL A 14 76.14 2.95 -1.97
CA VAL A 14 75.88 3.61 -0.69
C VAL A 14 74.51 3.10 -0.23
N GLY A 15 74.49 2.39 0.90
CA GLY A 15 73.26 1.86 1.47
C GLY A 15 72.54 2.91 2.32
N THR A 16 71.21 2.92 2.27
CA THR A 16 70.34 3.39 3.37
C THR A 16 68.93 2.81 3.22
N LEU A 17 68.52 2.15 4.30
CA LEU A 17 67.20 1.76 4.83
C LEU A 17 65.89 1.94 4.00
N LEU A 18 65.14 0.83 3.99
CA LEU A 18 63.69 0.65 4.23
C LEU A 18 62.73 1.80 3.94
N LEU A 19 61.73 1.53 3.08
CA LEU A 19 60.31 1.48 3.44
C LEU A 19 59.50 0.95 2.24
N THR A 20 59.15 -0.34 2.27
CA THR A 20 58.14 -0.92 1.36
C THR A 20 56.77 -0.41 1.80
N ALA A 21 56.19 0.51 1.02
CA ALA A 21 54.79 0.87 1.14
C ALA A 21 53.94 -0.32 0.64
N LEU A 22 53.60 -1.22 1.57
CA LEU A 22 52.50 -2.16 1.39
C LEU A 22 51.22 -1.32 1.42
N SER A 23 50.66 -1.05 0.24
CA SER A 23 49.31 -0.52 0.11
C SER A 23 48.35 -1.53 0.74
N TRP A 24 47.95 -1.26 1.99
CA TRP A 24 46.74 -1.85 2.55
C TRP A 24 45.56 -1.31 1.77
N SER A 25 45.17 -2.07 0.75
CA SER A 25 43.82 -1.97 0.22
C SER A 25 42.89 -2.46 1.32
N SER A 26 42.46 -1.53 2.18
CA SER A 26 41.36 -1.76 3.10
C SER A 26 40.17 -2.17 2.24
N CYS A 27 39.80 -3.45 2.27
CA CYS A 27 38.46 -3.85 1.90
C CYS A 27 37.52 -3.03 2.79
N LEU A 28 36.88 -2.03 2.20
CA LEU A 28 35.69 -1.45 2.79
C LEU A 28 34.72 -2.61 3.00
N PRO A 29 34.20 -2.83 4.22
CA PRO A 29 33.16 -3.82 4.39
C PRO A 29 31.99 -3.40 3.49
N VAL A 30 31.65 -4.28 2.55
CA VAL A 30 30.32 -4.32 1.93
C VAL A 30 29.34 -4.19 3.10
N GLY A 31 28.51 -3.15 3.10
CA GLY A 31 27.67 -2.81 4.24
C GLY A 31 26.98 -4.06 4.76
N GLU A 32 27.38 -4.51 5.96
CA GLU A 32 26.70 -5.60 6.65
C GLU A 32 25.25 -5.16 6.76
N GLU A 33 24.34 -5.86 6.08
CA GLU A 33 22.93 -5.82 6.47
C GLU A 33 22.92 -6.03 7.98
N ALA A 34 22.35 -5.10 8.72
CA ALA A 34 22.43 -5.08 10.17
C ALA A 34 21.83 -6.38 10.73
N VAL A 35 22.70 -7.37 10.97
CA VAL A 35 22.30 -8.70 11.41
C VAL A 35 21.63 -8.54 12.76
N CYS A 36 20.38 -9.00 12.86
CA CYS A 36 19.65 -8.93 14.11
C CYS A 36 20.29 -9.87 15.14
N THR A 37 20.83 -9.30 16.22
CA THR A 37 21.40 -10.03 17.36
C THR A 37 20.56 -9.85 18.63
N ALA A 38 19.30 -9.44 18.49
CA ALA A 38 18.44 -9.19 19.63
C ALA A 38 18.21 -10.48 20.45
N PRO A 39 18.37 -10.43 21.78
CA PRO A 39 18.20 -11.61 22.62
C PRO A 39 16.72 -11.95 22.80
N GLY A 40 16.40 -13.24 22.67
CA GLY A 40 15.07 -13.78 22.88
C GLY A 40 14.03 -13.33 21.83
N LEU A 41 12.79 -13.77 22.04
CA LEU A 41 11.68 -13.47 21.14
C LEU A 41 11.16 -12.03 21.34
N GLY A 42 10.97 -11.33 20.23
CA GLY A 42 10.20 -10.09 20.17
C GLY A 42 8.72 -10.41 20.04
N ARG A 43 7.93 -10.21 21.10
CA ARG A 43 6.46 -10.38 21.04
C ARG A 43 5.82 -9.02 20.82
N TYR A 44 4.89 -8.93 19.87
CA TYR A 44 4.23 -7.69 19.50
C TYR A 44 2.72 -7.88 19.41
N THR A 45 1.98 -6.81 19.72
CA THR A 45 0.60 -6.66 19.27
C THR A 45 0.63 -5.86 17.98
N ILE A 46 0.12 -6.43 16.89
CA ILE A 46 -0.13 -5.74 15.63
C ILE A 46 -1.58 -5.29 15.60
N SER A 47 -1.79 -4.00 15.34
CA SER A 47 -3.09 -3.36 15.26
C SER A 47 -3.23 -2.73 13.88
N PHE A 48 -4.21 -3.20 13.11
CA PHE A 48 -4.59 -2.63 11.82
C PHE A 48 -5.82 -1.75 12.01
N THR A 49 -5.73 -0.50 11.57
CA THR A 49 -6.80 0.49 11.62
C THR A 49 -7.17 0.87 10.19
N GLY A 50 -8.37 0.48 9.76
CA GLY A 50 -8.95 0.94 8.51
C GLY A 50 -9.32 2.41 8.60
N LYS A 51 -8.88 3.20 7.62
CA LYS A 51 -9.16 4.64 7.49
C LYS A 51 -9.92 4.96 6.19
N TRP A 52 -10.54 3.96 5.57
CA TRP A 52 -11.29 4.12 4.34
C TRP A 52 -12.68 4.65 4.67
N SER A 53 -12.84 5.97 4.72
CA SER A 53 -14.11 6.65 4.95
C SER A 53 -14.60 7.36 3.70
N GLN A 54 -15.91 7.61 3.62
CA GLN A 54 -16.49 8.39 2.52
C GLN A 54 -15.95 9.84 2.51
N THR A 55 -15.57 10.39 3.67
CA THR A 55 -14.98 11.72 3.76
C THR A 55 -13.56 11.76 3.18
N ALA A 56 -12.73 10.76 3.47
CA ALA A 56 -11.36 10.70 2.94
C ALA A 56 -11.31 10.22 1.49
N PHE A 57 -12.23 9.34 1.09
CA PHE A 57 -12.30 8.75 -0.25
C PHE A 57 -13.75 8.79 -0.78
N PRO A 58 -14.28 9.98 -1.14
CA PRO A 58 -15.68 10.12 -1.54
C PRO A 58 -16.00 9.50 -2.91
N LYS A 59 -15.00 9.38 -3.80
CA LYS A 59 -15.22 8.90 -5.17
C LYS A 59 -15.63 7.43 -5.15
N GLN A 60 -16.84 7.15 -5.63
CA GLN A 60 -17.40 5.79 -5.76
C GLN A 60 -17.37 4.97 -4.46
N TYR A 61 -17.40 5.62 -3.29
CA TYR A 61 -17.34 4.92 -2.01
C TYR A 61 -18.43 3.83 -1.91
N PRO A 62 -18.07 2.53 -1.76
CA PRO A 62 -19.05 1.44 -1.78
C PRO A 62 -20.00 1.47 -0.58
N LEU A 63 -21.28 1.73 -0.82
CA LEU A 63 -22.31 1.80 0.24
C LEU A 63 -23.13 0.51 0.39
N PHE A 64 -23.22 -0.32 -0.66
CA PHE A 64 -24.07 -1.51 -0.66
C PHE A 64 -23.55 -2.58 -1.62
N ARG A 65 -23.80 -3.85 -1.26
CA ARG A 65 -23.56 -5.06 -2.07
C ARG A 65 -22.16 -5.19 -2.73
N PRO A 66 -21.10 -5.37 -1.93
CA PRO A 66 -21.00 -5.17 -0.48
C PRO A 66 -20.63 -3.72 -0.12
N PRO A 67 -20.88 -3.26 1.13
CA PRO A 67 -20.34 -2.00 1.61
C PRO A 67 -18.80 -2.07 1.71
N ALA A 68 -18.16 -0.90 1.73
CA ALA A 68 -16.72 -0.75 1.95
C ALA A 68 -16.31 -1.44 3.26
N GLN A 69 -15.36 -2.37 3.17
CA GLN A 69 -14.90 -3.20 4.28
C GLN A 69 -13.48 -3.75 3.98
N TRP A 70 -12.94 -4.54 4.91
CA TRP A 70 -11.62 -5.16 4.78
C TRP A 70 -11.71 -6.67 4.96
N SER A 71 -10.90 -7.43 4.22
CA SER A 71 -10.74 -8.86 4.49
C SER A 71 -10.10 -9.10 5.86
N SER A 72 -9.99 -10.37 6.26
CA SER A 72 -9.07 -10.75 7.33
C SER A 72 -7.65 -10.29 6.99
N LEU A 73 -6.87 -10.00 8.03
CA LEU A 73 -5.43 -9.75 7.88
C LEU A 73 -4.72 -11.10 7.93
N LEU A 74 -3.80 -11.34 6.99
CA LEU A 74 -2.91 -12.50 7.00
C LEU A 74 -1.46 -12.03 6.84
N GLY A 75 -0.59 -12.54 7.70
CA GLY A 75 0.82 -12.18 7.71
C GLY A 75 1.71 -13.26 8.29
N ALA A 76 3.01 -13.06 8.17
CA ALA A 76 4.03 -13.95 8.69
C ALA A 76 5.25 -13.17 9.22
N THR A 77 5.94 -13.76 10.20
CA THR A 77 7.29 -13.35 10.60
C THR A 77 8.30 -14.25 9.92
N HIS A 78 9.28 -13.66 9.23
CA HIS A 78 10.14 -14.39 8.30
C HIS A 78 11.56 -13.78 8.19
N SER A 79 12.45 -14.51 7.51
CA SER A 79 13.78 -14.05 7.07
C SER A 79 13.69 -13.42 5.68
N SER A 80 14.79 -12.85 5.20
CA SER A 80 14.88 -12.29 3.84
C SER A 80 14.78 -13.34 2.72
N ASP A 81 14.88 -14.64 3.05
CA ASP A 81 14.76 -15.74 2.08
C ASP A 81 13.30 -16.00 1.65
N TYR A 82 12.33 -15.37 2.33
CA TYR A 82 10.92 -15.42 1.98
C TYR A 82 10.41 -14.02 1.66
N SER A 83 9.68 -13.90 0.55
CA SER A 83 8.89 -12.73 0.23
C SER A 83 7.42 -13.15 0.12
N MET A 84 6.56 -12.44 0.85
CA MET A 84 5.11 -12.64 0.74
C MET A 84 4.57 -11.96 -0.51
N TRP A 85 4.98 -10.72 -0.72
CA TRP A 85 4.68 -9.90 -1.89
C TRP A 85 5.69 -8.74 -1.90
N LYS A 86 5.92 -8.13 -3.06
CA LYS A 86 6.83 -7.01 -3.18
C LYS A 86 6.44 -6.13 -4.36
N LYS A 87 6.63 -4.81 -4.21
CA LYS A 87 6.40 -3.84 -5.29
C LYS A 87 7.29 -4.17 -6.49
N ASP A 88 6.72 -4.04 -7.69
CA ASP A 88 7.38 -4.34 -8.97
C ASP A 88 7.76 -5.83 -9.17
N GLU A 89 7.16 -6.74 -8.39
CA GLU A 89 7.28 -8.19 -8.56
C GLU A 89 5.90 -8.85 -8.80
N TYR A 90 5.88 -10.04 -9.41
CA TYR A 90 4.65 -10.79 -9.62
C TYR A 90 4.14 -11.42 -8.32
N VAL A 91 2.83 -11.39 -8.10
CA VAL A 91 2.21 -12.09 -6.98
C VAL A 91 2.17 -13.60 -7.20
N SER A 92 2.25 -14.38 -6.12
CA SER A 92 2.00 -15.83 -6.14
C SER A 92 0.52 -16.15 -6.40
N ASN A 93 0.21 -17.43 -6.64
CA ASN A 93 -1.18 -17.87 -6.77
C ASN A 93 -1.96 -17.65 -5.46
N GLY A 94 -1.33 -17.90 -4.31
CA GLY A 94 -1.94 -17.64 -3.01
C GLY A 94 -2.25 -16.17 -2.79
N VAL A 95 -1.32 -15.28 -3.11
CA VAL A 95 -1.55 -13.83 -3.00
C VAL A 95 -2.62 -13.37 -3.98
N ARG A 96 -2.65 -13.89 -5.21
CA ARG A 96 -3.71 -13.61 -6.19
C ARG A 96 -5.10 -13.96 -5.65
N ASP A 97 -5.29 -15.20 -5.17
CA ASP A 97 -6.59 -15.64 -4.65
C ASP A 97 -7.03 -14.83 -3.42
N PHE A 98 -6.08 -14.46 -2.56
CA PHE A 98 -6.37 -13.60 -1.42
C PHE A 98 -6.70 -12.16 -1.86
N ALA A 99 -5.94 -11.61 -2.80
CA ALA A 99 -6.10 -10.25 -3.31
C ALA A 99 -7.39 -10.08 -4.12
N GLU A 100 -7.87 -11.09 -4.85
CA GLU A 100 -9.11 -11.05 -5.65
C GLU A 100 -10.36 -11.49 -4.87
N LYS A 101 -10.25 -12.45 -3.95
CA LYS A 101 -11.42 -13.11 -3.34
C LYS A 101 -11.41 -13.08 -1.81
N GLY A 102 -10.28 -12.77 -1.20
CA GLY A 102 -10.07 -12.92 0.25
C GLY A 102 -9.92 -14.37 0.68
N GLU A 103 -9.64 -15.28 -0.26
CA GLU A 103 -9.41 -16.70 0.02
C GLU A 103 -7.95 -16.92 0.47
N ALA A 104 -7.76 -17.22 1.76
CA ALA A 104 -6.43 -17.32 2.36
C ALA A 104 -5.76 -18.70 2.28
N TRP A 105 -6.49 -19.74 1.84
CA TRP A 105 -6.04 -21.12 1.98
C TRP A 105 -4.73 -21.41 1.23
N GLU A 106 -4.65 -21.06 -0.05
CA GLU A 106 -3.45 -21.34 -0.85
C GLU A 106 -2.26 -20.50 -0.38
N LEU A 107 -2.49 -19.25 0.04
CA LEU A 107 -1.44 -18.41 0.64
C LEU A 107 -0.91 -18.98 1.95
N MET A 108 -1.79 -19.47 2.84
CA MET A 108 -1.36 -20.11 4.08
C MET A 108 -0.48 -21.34 3.81
N LYS A 109 -0.85 -22.15 2.84
CA LYS A 109 -0.07 -23.32 2.40
C LYS A 109 1.29 -22.94 1.81
N GLU A 110 1.37 -21.84 1.05
CA GLU A 110 2.64 -21.30 0.54
C GLU A 110 3.56 -20.87 1.71
N ILE A 111 3.02 -20.14 2.69
CA ILE A 111 3.75 -19.69 3.88
C ILE A 111 4.25 -20.89 4.70
N GLU A 112 3.40 -21.89 4.95
CA GLU A 112 3.76 -23.11 5.69
C GLU A 112 4.85 -23.90 4.96
N ALA A 113 4.73 -24.06 3.64
CA ALA A 113 5.74 -24.72 2.84
C ALA A 113 7.11 -24.00 2.87
N ALA A 114 7.12 -22.67 2.93
CA ALA A 114 8.34 -21.89 3.11
C ALA A 114 8.96 -22.13 4.50
N GLY A 115 8.13 -22.16 5.56
CA GLY A 115 8.58 -22.51 6.91
C GLY A 115 9.22 -23.90 7.00
N GLU A 116 8.61 -24.92 6.39
CA GLU A 116 9.07 -26.30 6.46
C GLU A 116 10.30 -26.58 5.58
N LYS A 117 10.31 -26.09 4.34
CA LYS A 117 11.31 -26.48 3.34
C LYS A 117 12.57 -25.65 3.38
N ILE A 118 12.45 -24.34 3.59
CA ILE A 118 13.56 -23.39 3.53
C ILE A 118 13.83 -22.72 4.89
N GLN A 119 13.05 -23.04 5.92
CA GLN A 119 13.22 -22.52 7.29
C GLN A 119 13.18 -20.99 7.35
N SER A 120 12.52 -20.35 6.39
CA SER A 120 12.50 -18.89 6.23
C SER A 120 11.33 -18.23 6.93
N VAL A 121 10.33 -19.00 7.41
CA VAL A 121 9.17 -18.49 8.16
C VAL A 121 9.21 -19.02 9.59
N HIS A 122 8.98 -18.13 10.55
CA HIS A 122 8.91 -18.47 11.97
C HIS A 122 7.48 -18.69 12.47
N SER A 123 6.56 -17.78 12.14
CA SER A 123 5.18 -17.83 12.62
C SER A 123 4.24 -17.16 11.63
N VAL A 124 3.04 -17.73 11.49
CA VAL A 124 1.91 -17.15 10.76
C VAL A 124 0.98 -16.49 11.77
N PHE A 125 0.47 -15.31 11.44
CA PHE A 125 -0.51 -14.61 12.26
C PHE A 125 -1.65 -14.08 11.40
N SER A 126 -2.83 -14.01 12.00
CA SER A 126 -4.02 -13.47 11.36
C SER A 126 -4.87 -12.69 12.34
N ALA A 127 -5.66 -11.76 11.80
CA ALA A 127 -6.66 -11.00 12.56
C ALA A 127 -7.98 -10.96 11.80
N SER A 128 -9.09 -10.86 12.52
CA SER A 128 -10.44 -10.88 11.95
C SER A 128 -10.66 -9.74 10.95
N ALA A 129 -11.48 -10.01 9.93
CA ALA A 129 -11.97 -9.02 8.98
C ALA A 129 -12.69 -7.85 9.67
N ILE A 130 -12.67 -6.68 9.05
CA ILE A 130 -13.39 -5.48 9.52
C ILE A 130 -14.58 -5.26 8.58
N PRO A 131 -15.84 -5.34 9.06
CA PRO A 131 -17.04 -5.26 8.22
C PRO A 131 -17.42 -3.83 7.78
N SER A 132 -16.49 -2.88 7.88
CA SER A 132 -16.66 -1.47 7.55
C SER A 132 -15.33 -0.85 7.10
N GLY A 133 -15.39 0.22 6.28
CA GLY A 133 -14.20 0.88 5.75
C GLY A 133 -13.33 1.54 6.83
N THR A 134 -13.96 1.97 7.93
CA THR A 134 -13.27 2.39 9.16
C THR A 134 -13.48 1.38 10.27
N GLY A 135 -12.43 1.08 11.03
CA GLY A 135 -12.48 0.14 12.15
C GLY A 135 -11.10 -0.34 12.53
N GLN A 136 -11.01 -1.24 13.50
CA GLN A 136 -9.73 -1.77 13.96
C GLN A 136 -9.82 -3.27 14.20
N THR A 137 -8.74 -3.98 13.88
CA THR A 137 -8.51 -5.38 14.24
C THR A 137 -7.11 -5.53 14.78
N SER A 138 -6.86 -6.54 15.62
CA SER A 138 -5.53 -6.76 16.18
C SER A 138 -5.26 -8.23 16.46
N THR A 139 -3.99 -8.60 16.45
CA THR A 139 -3.51 -9.92 16.83
C THR A 139 -2.11 -9.82 17.43
N GLN A 140 -1.57 -10.94 17.89
CA GLN A 140 -0.19 -11.01 18.38
C GLN A 140 0.69 -11.71 17.36
N LEU A 141 1.94 -11.26 17.26
CA LEU A 141 2.98 -11.92 16.48
C LEU A 141 4.24 -12.10 17.32
N GLU A 142 5.04 -13.09 16.94
CA GLU A 142 6.34 -13.36 17.54
C GLU A 142 7.41 -13.29 16.46
N ALA A 143 8.47 -12.54 16.73
CA ALA A 143 9.64 -12.40 15.87
C ALA A 143 10.86 -12.99 16.58
N HIS A 144 11.68 -13.70 15.81
CA HIS A 144 12.94 -14.27 16.26
C HIS A 144 14.12 -13.53 15.61
N SER A 145 15.33 -13.60 16.16
CA SER A 145 16.48 -12.87 15.59
C SER A 145 16.79 -13.26 14.14
N ARG A 146 16.56 -14.53 13.78
CA ARG A 146 16.68 -15.03 12.40
C ARG A 146 15.48 -14.70 11.50
N HIS A 147 14.36 -14.30 12.09
CA HIS A 147 13.07 -14.08 11.43
C HIS A 147 12.46 -12.78 11.95
N SER A 148 13.20 -11.69 11.73
CA SER A 148 12.90 -10.38 12.29
C SER A 148 12.06 -9.51 11.36
N LEU A 149 11.82 -9.97 10.13
CA LEU A 149 10.99 -9.30 9.14
C LEU A 149 9.52 -9.70 9.33
N VAL A 150 8.64 -8.76 9.06
CA VAL A 150 7.20 -8.96 9.09
C VAL A 150 6.61 -8.54 7.75
N SER A 151 5.82 -9.42 7.16
CA SER A 151 4.98 -9.10 6.00
C SER A 151 3.53 -9.47 6.28
N PHE A 152 2.60 -8.69 5.75
CA PHE A 152 1.19 -9.00 5.76
C PHE A 152 0.48 -8.31 4.61
N LEU A 153 -0.72 -8.78 4.28
CA LEU A 153 -1.65 -8.05 3.44
C LEU A 153 -3.10 -8.15 3.93
N VAL A 154 -3.92 -7.21 3.48
CA VAL A 154 -5.35 -7.07 3.73
C VAL A 154 -6.01 -6.62 2.43
N ARG A 155 -6.94 -7.40 1.89
CA ARG A 155 -7.69 -7.04 0.67
C ARG A 155 -8.66 -5.89 0.96
N ILE A 156 -8.76 -4.96 0.03
CA ILE A 156 -9.78 -3.91 0.00
C ILE A 156 -11.06 -4.53 -0.56
N VAL A 157 -12.18 -4.42 0.15
CA VAL A 157 -13.43 -5.08 -0.24
C VAL A 157 -14.56 -4.07 -0.42
N PRO A 158 -15.25 -4.03 -1.57
CA PRO A 158 -14.94 -4.75 -2.80
C PRO A 158 -13.79 -4.08 -3.58
N SER A 159 -13.06 -4.86 -4.37
CA SER A 159 -12.10 -4.37 -5.36
C SER A 159 -11.82 -5.46 -6.40
N PRO A 160 -11.22 -5.12 -7.56
CA PRO A 160 -10.72 -6.11 -8.52
C PRO A 160 -9.69 -7.03 -7.84
N ASP A 161 -8.51 -6.51 -7.53
CA ASP A 161 -7.38 -7.23 -6.93
C ASP A 161 -6.58 -6.33 -5.97
N TRP A 162 -7.23 -5.30 -5.39
CA TRP A 162 -6.55 -4.29 -4.60
C TRP A 162 -6.39 -4.69 -3.14
N PHE A 163 -5.23 -4.37 -2.57
CA PHE A 163 -4.90 -4.66 -1.19
C PHE A 163 -4.06 -3.56 -0.55
N VAL A 164 -3.88 -3.64 0.77
CA VAL A 164 -2.88 -2.90 1.52
C VAL A 164 -2.02 -3.89 2.29
N GLY A 165 -0.79 -3.52 2.61
CA GLY A 165 0.08 -4.43 3.36
C GLY A 165 1.40 -3.80 3.72
N VAL A 166 2.25 -4.61 4.33
CA VAL A 166 3.67 -4.29 4.52
C VAL A 166 4.49 -5.44 3.97
N ASP A 167 5.56 -5.11 3.24
CA ASP A 167 6.60 -6.02 2.79
C ASP A 167 7.84 -5.85 3.68
N SER A 168 8.26 -6.93 4.32
CA SER A 168 9.58 -7.12 4.93
C SER A 168 10.02 -6.03 5.91
N ILE A 169 9.11 -5.52 6.76
CA ILE A 169 9.51 -4.54 7.78
C ILE A 169 10.32 -5.22 8.89
N ASN A 170 11.53 -4.70 9.14
CA ASN A 170 12.39 -5.24 10.19
C ASN A 170 12.02 -4.67 11.57
N LEU A 171 11.61 -5.54 12.49
CA LEU A 171 11.30 -5.21 13.89
C LEU A 171 12.54 -5.17 14.79
N CYS A 172 13.68 -5.61 14.29
CA CYS A 172 14.95 -5.62 14.98
C CYS A 172 15.86 -4.50 14.48
N GLU A 173 16.64 -3.92 15.39
CA GLU A 173 17.63 -2.91 15.12
C GLU A 173 18.90 -3.26 15.89
N GLY A 174 19.86 -3.87 15.20
CA GLY A 174 21.08 -4.41 15.79
C GLY A 174 20.77 -5.43 16.88
N ASN A 175 21.01 -5.08 18.14
CA ASN A 175 20.81 -5.95 19.30
C ASN A 175 19.49 -5.70 20.06
N ARG A 176 18.57 -4.89 19.50
CA ARG A 176 17.33 -4.50 20.19
C ARG A 176 16.11 -4.71 19.30
N TRP A 177 15.02 -5.09 19.95
CA TRP A 177 13.69 -5.09 19.38
C TRP A 177 13.10 -3.68 19.46
N LYS A 178 12.58 -3.15 18.35
CA LYS A 178 11.91 -1.84 18.30
C LYS A 178 10.72 -1.81 19.25
N GLU A 179 10.53 -0.73 19.99
CA GLU A 179 9.44 -0.67 20.97
C GLU A 179 8.08 -0.44 20.32
N GLN A 180 8.05 0.32 19.23
CA GLN A 180 6.86 0.60 18.45
C GLN A 180 7.25 0.86 16.99
N VAL A 181 6.44 0.37 16.06
CA VAL A 181 6.51 0.69 14.64
C VAL A 181 5.12 1.10 14.18
N THR A 182 5.00 2.27 13.55
CA THR A 182 3.73 2.78 13.00
C THR A 182 3.94 3.13 11.54
N LEU A 183 3.08 2.61 10.66
CA LEU A 183 3.14 2.82 9.22
C LEU A 183 1.77 3.22 8.70
N ASP A 184 1.74 4.27 7.88
CA ASP A 184 0.60 4.63 7.06
C ASP A 184 0.61 3.75 5.80
N LEU A 185 -0.56 3.23 5.43
CA LEU A 185 -0.73 2.27 4.35
C LEU A 185 -1.48 2.90 3.18
N PHE A 186 -1.08 2.51 1.97
CA PHE A 186 -1.62 2.96 0.70
C PHE A 186 -2.07 1.75 -0.14
N PRO A 187 -3.06 1.92 -1.03
CA PRO A 187 -3.56 0.84 -1.87
C PRO A 187 -2.50 0.38 -2.89
N TYR A 188 -2.42 -0.93 -3.08
CA TYR A 188 -1.65 -1.61 -4.12
C TYR A 188 -2.59 -2.41 -5.01
N ASP A 189 -2.22 -2.52 -6.27
CA ASP A 189 -2.82 -3.35 -7.30
C ASP A 189 -1.95 -4.60 -7.47
N ALA A 190 -2.58 -5.79 -7.51
CA ALA A 190 -1.85 -7.05 -7.59
C ALA A 190 -1.38 -7.40 -9.01
N GLY A 191 -1.92 -6.72 -10.03
CA GLY A 191 -1.62 -6.96 -11.44
C GLY A 191 -2.31 -8.20 -12.03
N THR A 192 -3.40 -8.67 -11.43
CA THR A 192 -4.10 -9.91 -11.83
C THR A 192 -5.52 -9.68 -12.34
N ASP A 193 -6.17 -8.57 -11.98
CA ASP A 193 -7.48 -8.15 -12.51
C ASP A 193 -7.47 -6.67 -12.95
N SER A 194 -7.89 -6.42 -14.18
CA SER A 194 -7.87 -5.11 -14.85
C SER A 194 -9.16 -4.29 -14.64
N GLY A 195 -9.99 -4.63 -13.64
CA GLY A 195 -11.14 -3.83 -13.25
C GLY A 195 -10.74 -2.39 -12.84
N PHE A 196 -11.51 -1.39 -13.26
CA PHE A 196 -11.17 0.02 -12.99
C PHE A 196 -11.73 0.56 -11.67
N THR A 197 -12.82 -0.04 -11.18
CA THR A 197 -13.57 0.44 -10.03
C THR A 197 -13.73 -0.63 -8.96
N PHE A 198 -14.00 -0.22 -7.72
CA PHE A 198 -14.27 -1.13 -6.61
C PHE A 198 -15.25 -2.27 -6.93
N SER A 199 -16.26 -2.01 -7.76
CA SER A 199 -17.33 -2.95 -8.12
C SER A 199 -17.30 -3.40 -9.59
N SER A 200 -16.16 -3.24 -10.26
CA SER A 200 -15.99 -3.75 -11.62
C SER A 200 -16.15 -5.28 -11.66
N PRO A 201 -16.76 -5.83 -12.72
CA PRO A 201 -16.74 -7.27 -12.92
C PRO A 201 -15.31 -7.75 -13.17
N ASN A 202 -15.03 -9.01 -12.82
CA ASN A 202 -13.71 -9.60 -12.99
C ASN A 202 -13.27 -9.54 -14.45
N PHE A 203 -12.05 -9.06 -14.69
CA PHE A 203 -11.44 -8.97 -16.00
C PHE A 203 -9.94 -9.27 -15.89
N ALA A 204 -9.55 -10.52 -16.09
CA ALA A 204 -8.17 -10.96 -15.87
C ALA A 204 -7.14 -10.15 -16.67
N THR A 205 -6.06 -9.73 -15.99
CA THR A 205 -4.91 -9.06 -16.61
C THR A 205 -4.05 -10.11 -17.32
N ILE A 206 -3.93 -9.99 -18.65
CA ILE A 206 -3.21 -10.95 -19.50
C ILE A 206 -2.29 -10.19 -20.48
N PRO A 207 -0.95 -10.38 -20.41
CA PRO A 207 -0.21 -11.14 -19.39
C PRO A 207 -0.39 -10.53 -17.99
N GLN A 208 -0.16 -11.32 -16.95
CA GLN A 208 -0.16 -10.81 -15.57
C GLN A 208 0.85 -9.67 -15.45
N ASP A 209 0.49 -8.61 -14.73
CA ASP A 209 1.37 -7.49 -14.39
C ASP A 209 1.96 -7.67 -12.98
N THR A 210 2.95 -6.86 -12.64
CA THR A 210 3.56 -6.84 -11.30
C THR A 210 2.77 -5.99 -10.32
N VAL A 211 3.01 -6.17 -9.02
CA VAL A 211 2.41 -5.33 -7.97
C VAL A 211 2.77 -3.86 -8.20
N THR A 212 1.76 -3.00 -8.27
CA THR A 212 1.96 -1.55 -8.41
C THR A 212 1.25 -0.77 -7.31
N GLU A 213 1.83 0.35 -6.91
CA GLU A 213 1.21 1.24 -5.93
C GLU A 213 0.16 2.12 -6.62
N ILE A 214 -1.06 2.14 -6.08
CA ILE A 214 -2.13 2.99 -6.58
C ILE A 214 -1.99 4.37 -5.92
N THR A 215 -1.94 5.40 -6.77
CA THR A 215 -1.75 6.80 -6.34
C THR A 215 -2.92 7.67 -6.80
N SER A 216 -2.94 8.94 -6.39
CA SER A 216 -3.99 9.88 -6.80
C SER A 216 -3.96 10.20 -8.30
N SER A 217 -2.85 9.92 -8.97
CA SER A 217 -2.62 10.27 -10.38
C SER A 217 -2.37 9.07 -11.30
N SER A 218 -2.11 7.88 -10.75
CA SER A 218 -1.86 6.65 -11.48
C SER A 218 -2.53 5.46 -10.78
N PRO A 219 -3.33 4.64 -11.48
CA PRO A 219 -3.66 4.73 -12.92
C PRO A 219 -4.56 5.93 -13.26
N SER A 220 -4.32 6.58 -14.40
CA SER A 220 -4.86 7.92 -14.72
C SER A 220 -6.20 7.94 -15.47
N HIS A 221 -6.91 6.82 -15.55
CA HIS A 221 -8.20 6.77 -16.23
C HIS A 221 -9.28 7.46 -15.37
N PRO A 222 -10.17 8.31 -15.94
CA PRO A 222 -11.17 9.05 -15.17
C PRO A 222 -12.09 8.17 -14.30
N ALA A 223 -12.41 6.97 -14.78
CA ALA A 223 -13.25 6.02 -14.04
C ALA A 223 -12.56 5.41 -12.82
N ASN A 224 -11.23 5.45 -12.71
CA ASN A 224 -10.50 4.78 -11.64
C ASN A 224 -10.89 5.33 -10.26
N SER A 225 -11.17 4.43 -9.32
CA SER A 225 -11.71 4.79 -8.01
C SER A 225 -10.77 5.65 -7.17
N PHE A 226 -9.46 5.45 -7.31
CA PHE A 226 -8.43 6.23 -6.62
C PHE A 226 -7.83 7.37 -7.46
N TYR A 227 -8.39 7.68 -8.63
CA TYR A 227 -7.94 8.82 -9.43
C TYR A 227 -8.55 10.13 -8.92
N TYR A 228 -7.73 10.93 -8.24
CA TYR A 228 -8.04 12.24 -7.67
C TYR A 228 -7.03 13.27 -8.18
N PRO A 229 -7.20 13.82 -9.40
CA PRO A 229 -6.19 14.65 -10.07
C PRO A 229 -5.84 15.95 -9.33
N LYS A 230 -6.73 16.43 -8.45
CA LYS A 230 -6.49 17.62 -7.61
C LYS A 230 -5.60 17.33 -6.39
N LEU A 231 -5.46 16.06 -5.99
CA LEU A 231 -4.64 15.66 -4.86
C LEU A 231 -3.20 15.39 -5.31
N LYS A 232 -2.24 15.93 -4.55
CA LYS A 232 -0.80 15.62 -4.73
C LYS A 232 -0.48 14.15 -4.44
N SER A 233 -1.14 13.60 -3.43
CA SER A 233 -1.04 12.20 -3.01
C SER A 233 -2.35 11.80 -2.33
N LEU A 234 -2.65 10.51 -2.29
CA LEU A 234 -3.77 10.01 -1.51
C LEU A 234 -3.51 10.22 -0.01
N PRO A 235 -4.55 10.44 0.81
CA PRO A 235 -4.44 10.22 2.24
C PRO A 235 -4.18 8.73 2.53
N PRO A 236 -3.62 8.38 3.70
CA PRO A 236 -3.50 6.98 4.10
C PRO A 236 -4.88 6.31 4.19
N ILE A 237 -5.04 5.17 3.50
CA ILE A 237 -6.31 4.42 3.51
C ILE A 237 -6.40 3.48 4.73
N ALA A 238 -5.26 3.15 5.33
CA ALA A 238 -5.18 2.42 6.59
C ALA A 238 -3.90 2.80 7.35
N ARG A 239 -3.80 2.34 8.59
CA ARG A 239 -2.61 2.47 9.42
C ARG A 239 -2.36 1.17 10.14
N VAL A 240 -1.10 0.77 10.28
CA VAL A 240 -0.70 -0.35 11.13
C VAL A 240 0.22 0.14 12.23
N THR A 241 0.00 -0.37 13.43
CA THR A 241 0.84 -0.12 14.60
C THR A 241 1.24 -1.45 15.23
N MET A 242 2.54 -1.68 15.37
CA MET A 242 3.11 -2.84 16.05
C MET A 242 3.76 -2.37 17.35
N VAL A 243 3.22 -2.80 18.48
CA VAL A 243 3.73 -2.41 19.82
C VAL A 243 4.32 -3.61 20.52
N ARG A 244 5.56 -3.46 21.01
CA ARG A 244 6.25 -4.52 21.73
C ARG A 244 5.57 -4.81 23.07
N ILE A 245 5.28 -6.09 23.32
CA ILE A 245 4.69 -6.55 24.58
C ILE A 245 5.79 -6.66 25.63
N LYS A 246 5.78 -5.76 26.62
CA LYS A 246 6.69 -5.85 27.78
C LYS A 246 6.14 -6.87 28.78
N LYS A 247 6.97 -7.82 29.19
CA LYS A 247 6.66 -8.66 30.36
C LYS A 247 6.53 -7.74 31.58
N ARG A 248 5.36 -7.67 32.21
CA ARG A 248 5.20 -6.99 33.50
C ARG A 248 6.11 -7.66 34.52
N GLN A 249 7.22 -7.03 34.87
CA GLN A 249 7.92 -7.37 36.10
C GLN A 249 7.04 -6.88 37.26
N ARG A 250 6.60 -7.80 38.14
CA ARG A 250 5.92 -7.45 39.39
C ARG A 250 6.92 -6.73 40.29
N VAL A 251 6.97 -5.42 40.22
CA VAL A 251 7.60 -4.58 41.23
C VAL A 251 6.50 -4.18 42.22
N PHE A 252 6.54 -4.74 43.43
CA PHE A 252 5.71 -4.28 44.54
C PHE A 252 6.29 -2.96 45.06
N GLY A 253 5.67 -1.84 44.70
CA GLY A 253 5.97 -0.52 45.24
C GLY A 253 4.67 0.30 45.34
N PRO A 254 4.55 1.22 46.33
CA PRO A 254 3.36 2.04 46.48
C PRO A 254 3.16 2.93 45.27
N THR A 255 1.98 2.86 44.67
CA THR A 255 1.58 3.60 43.46
C THR A 255 1.56 5.10 43.72
N PRO A 256 2.33 5.93 43.00
CA PRO A 256 2.05 7.36 42.87
C PRO A 256 0.82 7.58 41.98
N PRO A 257 0.07 8.69 42.18
CA PRO A 257 -1.12 8.99 41.39
C PRO A 257 -0.77 9.17 39.91
N VAL A 258 -1.52 8.47 39.06
CA VAL A 258 -1.42 8.52 37.61
C VAL A 258 -1.90 9.88 37.12
N MET A 259 -0.97 10.76 36.71
CA MET A 259 -1.30 11.86 35.81
C MET A 259 -1.49 11.27 34.42
N VAL A 260 -2.75 11.10 34.02
CA VAL A 260 -3.10 10.91 32.61
C VAL A 260 -2.78 12.22 31.89
N ARG A 261 -1.60 12.29 31.27
CA ARG A 261 -1.39 13.25 30.19
C ARG A 261 -2.19 12.74 29.01
N MET A 262 -3.41 13.26 28.89
CA MET A 262 -4.12 13.33 27.62
C MET A 262 -3.24 14.17 26.70
N GLY A 263 -2.35 13.50 25.98
CA GLY A 263 -1.79 14.07 24.77
C GLY A 263 -2.96 14.23 23.83
N ASN A 264 -3.31 15.47 23.53
CA ASN A 264 -4.18 15.78 22.41
C ASN A 264 -3.43 15.35 21.14
N GLU A 265 -3.54 14.07 20.78
CA GLU A 265 -3.44 13.71 19.37
C GLU A 265 -4.53 14.54 18.71
N ILE A 266 -4.12 15.49 17.86
CA ILE A 266 -5.02 16.23 17.00
C ILE A 266 -5.61 15.15 16.09
N GLU A 267 -6.76 14.67 16.52
CA GLU A 267 -7.58 13.66 15.89
C GLU A 267 -7.83 14.11 14.45
N ASP A 268 -7.16 13.43 13.51
CA ASP A 268 -7.54 12.94 12.18
C ASP A 268 -8.95 13.31 11.66
N SER A 269 -9.38 14.55 11.86
CA SER A 269 -10.78 14.98 11.69
C SER A 269 -11.00 15.84 10.45
N LEU A 270 -10.00 16.06 9.59
CA LEU A 270 -10.16 16.91 8.39
C LEU A 270 -9.32 16.45 7.17
N LEU A 271 -9.08 15.15 6.99
CA LEU A 271 -8.67 14.65 5.66
C LEU A 271 -9.90 14.55 4.76
N GLU A 272 -10.50 15.71 4.48
CA GLU A 272 -11.57 15.87 3.51
C GLU A 272 -10.94 15.94 2.12
N THR A 273 -11.24 14.96 1.26
CA THR A 273 -10.78 14.97 -0.13
C THR A 273 -11.83 15.67 -1.00
N PRO A 274 -11.56 16.87 -1.55
CA PRO A 274 -12.53 17.55 -2.40
C PRO A 274 -12.82 16.73 -3.65
N LEU A 275 -14.10 16.59 -3.98
CA LEU A 275 -14.56 15.89 -5.17
C LEU A 275 -15.53 16.77 -5.95
N ASP A 276 -15.17 17.06 -7.20
CA ASP A 276 -16.03 17.83 -8.08
C ASP A 276 -17.16 16.99 -8.62
N CYS A 277 -18.24 17.65 -9.01
CA CYS A 277 -19.27 17.03 -9.82
C CYS A 277 -18.75 16.71 -11.22
N GLU A 278 -19.01 15.49 -11.69
CA GLU A 278 -18.81 15.09 -13.08
C GLU A 278 -20.17 14.83 -13.71
N VAL A 279 -20.41 15.37 -14.91
CA VAL A 279 -21.67 15.24 -15.65
C VAL A 279 -21.41 14.67 -17.03
N SER A 280 -22.44 14.05 -17.63
CA SER A 280 -22.38 13.51 -18.99
C SER A 280 -22.24 14.62 -20.04
N LEU A 281 -21.91 14.21 -21.26
CA LEU A 281 -22.18 15.05 -22.42
C LEU A 281 -23.68 15.35 -22.52
N TRP A 282 -24.00 16.48 -23.15
CA TRP A 282 -25.37 16.81 -23.49
C TRP A 282 -25.98 15.77 -24.42
N SER A 283 -27.27 15.49 -24.22
CA SER A 283 -28.08 14.80 -25.20
C SER A 283 -28.13 15.59 -26.51
N SER A 284 -28.55 14.90 -27.58
CA SER A 284 -29.04 15.60 -28.77
C SER A 284 -30.19 16.54 -28.37
N TRP A 285 -30.35 17.62 -29.13
CA TRP A 285 -31.50 18.50 -28.99
C TRP A 285 -32.80 17.73 -29.23
N GLY A 286 -33.80 17.98 -28.38
CA GLY A 286 -35.17 17.56 -28.60
C GLY A 286 -35.81 18.27 -29.80
N LEU A 287 -37.02 17.84 -30.14
CA LEU A 287 -37.82 18.48 -31.18
C LEU A 287 -38.14 19.93 -30.81
N CYS A 288 -38.20 20.81 -31.81
CA CYS A 288 -38.63 22.18 -31.59
C CYS A 288 -40.12 22.20 -31.24
N THR A 289 -40.44 22.69 -30.04
CA THR A 289 -41.82 22.82 -29.57
C THR A 289 -42.25 24.28 -29.69
N GLY A 290 -43.43 24.51 -30.24
CA GLY A 290 -43.98 25.86 -30.38
C GLY A 290 -44.96 25.98 -31.53
N PRO A 291 -45.75 27.06 -31.57
CA PRO A 291 -46.64 27.34 -32.69
C PRO A 291 -45.84 27.65 -33.95
N CYS A 292 -46.28 27.11 -35.09
CA CYS A 292 -45.61 27.35 -36.36
C CYS A 292 -45.54 28.83 -36.74
N GLY A 293 -44.43 29.24 -37.37
CA GLY A 293 -44.21 30.63 -37.78
C GLY A 293 -43.89 31.58 -36.63
N LYS A 294 -43.70 31.05 -35.42
CA LYS A 294 -43.18 31.78 -34.26
C LYS A 294 -41.95 31.05 -33.72
N THR A 295 -41.13 31.76 -32.95
CA THR A 295 -40.02 31.17 -32.21
C THR A 295 -40.57 30.14 -31.22
N GLY A 296 -40.14 28.88 -31.40
CA GLY A 296 -40.34 27.80 -30.46
C GLY A 296 -39.12 27.61 -29.54
N ALA A 297 -39.16 26.58 -28.72
CA ALA A 297 -38.09 26.18 -27.83
C ALA A 297 -37.77 24.70 -28.01
N LYS A 298 -36.48 24.37 -27.97
CA LYS A 298 -35.99 23.00 -27.89
C LYS A 298 -35.10 22.88 -26.67
N SER A 299 -35.15 21.73 -26.03
CA SER A 299 -34.36 21.43 -24.85
C SER A 299 -33.41 20.26 -25.08
N ARG A 300 -32.33 20.21 -24.30
CA ARG A 300 -31.44 19.07 -24.17
C ARG A 300 -31.09 18.87 -22.71
N THR A 301 -30.73 17.65 -22.34
CA THR A 301 -30.43 17.29 -20.95
C THR A 301 -29.10 16.56 -20.84
N ARG A 302 -28.52 16.58 -19.65
CA ARG A 302 -27.37 15.76 -19.26
C ARG A 302 -27.56 15.27 -17.83
N TYR A 303 -26.86 14.23 -17.44
CA TYR A 303 -27.00 13.63 -16.12
C TYR A 303 -25.68 13.66 -15.33
N ILE A 304 -25.79 13.52 -14.01
CA ILE A 304 -24.64 13.50 -13.12
C ILE A 304 -24.00 12.10 -13.14
N HIS A 305 -22.72 12.01 -13.46
CA HIS A 305 -21.89 10.81 -13.30
C HIS A 305 -21.35 10.67 -11.88
N LEU A 306 -20.94 11.78 -11.26
CA LEU A 306 -20.36 11.81 -9.93
C LEU A 306 -20.89 13.00 -9.16
N GLN A 307 -21.43 12.75 -7.97
CA GLN A 307 -21.88 13.82 -7.08
C GLN A 307 -20.67 14.52 -6.43
N PRO A 308 -20.75 15.84 -6.22
CA PRO A 308 -19.69 16.57 -5.54
C PRO A 308 -19.65 16.18 -4.06
N ALA A 309 -18.46 16.26 -3.45
CA ALA A 309 -18.25 16.04 -2.02
C ALA A 309 -17.18 16.97 -1.46
N ASN A 310 -17.16 17.16 -0.14
CA ASN A 310 -16.11 17.85 0.59
C ASN A 310 -15.71 19.20 -0.03
N ASN A 311 -16.71 20.06 -0.26
CA ASN A 311 -16.52 21.39 -0.81
C ASN A 311 -15.89 21.42 -2.23
N GLY A 312 -16.03 20.34 -3.00
CA GLY A 312 -15.73 20.32 -4.43
C GLY A 312 -16.72 21.13 -5.27
N THR A 313 -16.41 21.32 -6.55
CA THR A 313 -17.24 22.16 -7.44
C THR A 313 -18.64 21.56 -7.62
N PRO A 314 -19.72 22.32 -7.37
CA PRO A 314 -21.09 21.83 -7.51
C PRO A 314 -21.42 21.51 -8.97
N CYS A 315 -22.45 20.68 -9.18
CA CYS A 315 -22.88 20.33 -10.52
C CYS A 315 -23.37 21.56 -11.30
N PRO A 316 -22.97 21.70 -12.57
CA PRO A 316 -23.53 22.73 -13.44
C PRO A 316 -24.98 22.39 -13.82
N GLU A 317 -25.65 23.27 -14.56
CA GLU A 317 -27.03 23.06 -15.02
C GLU A 317 -27.17 21.76 -15.83
N LEU A 318 -28.24 21.02 -15.59
CA LEU A 318 -28.48 19.70 -16.20
C LEU A 318 -29.45 19.75 -17.39
N GLU A 319 -30.11 20.88 -17.58
CA GLU A 319 -31.07 21.12 -18.64
C GLU A 319 -30.71 22.44 -19.32
N GLU A 320 -30.80 22.47 -20.64
CA GLU A 320 -30.56 23.68 -21.43
C GLU A 320 -31.71 23.83 -22.43
N GLU A 321 -32.25 25.03 -22.51
CA GLU A 321 -33.29 25.41 -23.44
C GLU A 321 -32.79 26.50 -24.36
N THR A 322 -33.09 26.38 -25.65
CA THR A 322 -32.75 27.41 -26.64
C THR A 322 -33.88 27.62 -27.63
N ALA A 323 -33.93 28.83 -28.18
CA ALA A 323 -34.86 29.20 -29.23
C ALA A 323 -34.63 28.35 -30.50
N CYS A 324 -35.71 28.01 -31.18
CA CYS A 324 -35.70 27.30 -32.46
C CYS A 324 -36.87 27.70 -33.34
N GLU A 325 -36.80 27.36 -34.62
CA GLU A 325 -37.90 27.48 -35.56
C GLU A 325 -38.48 26.07 -35.82
N PRO A 326 -39.79 25.84 -35.64
CA PRO A 326 -40.38 24.54 -35.92
C PRO A 326 -40.31 24.18 -37.41
N ASP A 327 -39.61 23.09 -37.75
CA ASP A 327 -39.54 22.55 -39.11
C ASP A 327 -40.78 21.69 -39.44
N ASN A 328 -41.23 21.71 -40.71
CA ASN A 328 -42.33 20.88 -41.23
C ASN A 328 -43.67 21.01 -40.48
N CYS A 329 -44.12 22.23 -40.26
CA CYS A 329 -45.47 22.46 -39.76
C CYS A 329 -46.53 22.01 -40.78
N ILE A 330 -47.52 21.25 -40.32
CA ILE A 330 -48.72 20.88 -41.09
C ILE A 330 -49.90 21.74 -40.63
#